data_AF-A0A5M5C6D8-F1
#
_entry.id   AF-A0A5M5C6D8-F1
#
_cell.length_a   1.000
_cell.length_b   1.000
_cell.length_c   1.000
_cell.angle_alpha   90.00
_cell.angle_beta   90.00
_cell.angle_gamma   90.00
#
_symmetry.space_group_name_H-M   'P 1'
#
loop_
_entity.id
_entity.type
_entity.pdbx_description
1 polymer ?
#
loop_
_entity_poly.entity_id
_entity_poly.type
_entity_poly.pdbx_seq_one_letter_code
_entity_poly.pdbx_strand_id
1 'polypeptide(L)'
;MDKNTITGLVLIGILLVGFSFLSRPSEEQIAAQKRYYDSIAVVQQQEEALKAKTEAALANSQKEVASAADSSALFFNALHGTDSKISIQNNVAEITFATKGGRVYSAMLKDYMAQDKKTPIMLFDGDDASMNFNFYNKAGAIQTKDYFFEAVNKTDSSVTMRLAADSASYIDFIYTLKPDSYLMNFEIKATGMENKLASTKYVDIDWSQRARQLEKGFTYENRLSELTYKVTGDNVDNLSAAKDDSQDLPGRIDWVAFKNQFFSSVFIAEQDFDKVSVKSKMEQQGSGYIKDYSAEMNTFFDPTGKEPTEMYFYFGPN
;
A
#
# COMPACT_ATOMS: atom_id res chain seq x y z
N MET A 1 -54.92 -45.38 22.10
CA MET A 1 -54.76 -44.10 21.39
C MET A 1 -55.93 -43.94 20.46
N ASP A 2 -56.68 -42.85 20.59
CA ASP A 2 -57.76 -42.53 19.66
C ASP A 2 -57.19 -42.21 18.28
N LYS A 3 -57.88 -42.64 17.22
CA LYS A 3 -57.49 -42.39 15.82
C LYS A 3 -57.29 -40.89 15.55
N ASN A 4 -58.02 -40.03 16.25
CA ASN A 4 -57.93 -38.58 16.13
C ASN A 4 -56.65 -38.00 16.75
N THR A 5 -56.10 -38.60 17.80
CA THR A 5 -54.83 -38.19 18.41
C THR A 5 -53.63 -38.56 17.53
N ILE A 6 -53.70 -39.72 16.86
CA ILE A 6 -52.66 -40.17 15.92
C ILE A 6 -52.64 -39.26 14.68
N THR A 7 -53.81 -38.92 14.12
CA THR A 7 -53.90 -38.01 12.96
C THR A 7 -53.37 -36.61 13.28
N GLY A 8 -53.66 -36.08 14.48
CA GLY A 8 -53.12 -34.80 14.93
C GLY A 8 -51.60 -34.78 15.04
N LEU A 9 -51.00 -35.87 15.56
CA LEU A 9 -49.55 -35.97 15.74
C LEU A 9 -48.82 -36.15 14.40
N VAL A 10 -49.43 -36.84 13.44
CA VAL A 10 -48.92 -36.94 12.06
C VAL A 10 -48.97 -35.59 11.35
N LEU A 11 -50.05 -34.82 11.50
CA LEU A 11 -50.17 -33.48 10.93
C LEU A 11 -49.13 -32.52 11.52
N ILE A 12 -48.90 -32.56 12.83
CA ILE A 12 -47.86 -31.76 13.49
C ILE A 12 -46.46 -32.18 12.99
N GLY A 13 -46.20 -33.48 12.82
CA GLY A 13 -44.95 -33.97 12.27
C GLY A 13 -44.69 -33.47 10.85
N ILE A 14 -45.69 -33.50 9.98
CA ILE A 14 -45.59 -32.98 8.60
C ILE A 14 -45.35 -31.46 8.61
N LEU A 15 -46.02 -30.73 9.50
CA LEU A 15 -45.90 -29.27 9.61
C LEU A 15 -44.51 -28.85 10.12
N LEU A 16 -43.95 -29.58 11.10
CA LEU A 16 -42.61 -29.34 11.62
C LEU A 16 -41.51 -29.65 10.59
N VAL A 17 -41.67 -30.73 9.80
CA VAL A 17 -40.73 -31.05 8.71
C VAL A 17 -40.81 -30.00 7.60
N GLY A 18 -42.02 -29.55 7.23
CA GLY A 18 -42.22 -28.48 6.26
C GLY A 18 -41.61 -27.15 6.73
N PHE A 19 -41.81 -26.79 8.00
CA PHE A 19 -41.22 -25.58 8.58
C PHE A 19 -39.69 -25.66 8.67
N SER A 20 -39.13 -26.82 9.05
CA SER A 20 -37.67 -27.02 9.08
C SER A 20 -37.03 -26.92 7.69
N PHE A 21 -37.74 -27.30 6.63
CA PHE A 21 -37.23 -27.18 5.26
C PHE A 21 -37.32 -25.74 4.75
N LEU A 22 -38.36 -24.99 5.13
CA LEU A 22 -38.57 -23.59 4.76
C LEU A 22 -37.70 -22.60 5.57
N SER A 23 -37.35 -22.96 6.80
CA SER A 23 -36.48 -22.16 7.69
C SER A 23 -35.00 -22.51 7.58
N ARG A 24 -34.60 -23.36 6.63
CA ARG A 24 -33.19 -23.64 6.36
C ARG A 24 -32.55 -22.38 5.77
N PRO A 25 -31.51 -21.81 6.39
CA PRO A 25 -30.86 -20.61 5.87
C PRO A 25 -30.32 -20.86 4.46
N SER A 26 -30.44 -19.87 3.56
CA SER A 26 -29.93 -19.98 2.19
C SER A 26 -28.40 -20.06 2.20
N GLU A 27 -27.80 -20.60 1.12
CA GLU A 27 -26.34 -20.70 1.01
C GLU A 27 -25.66 -19.32 1.11
N GLU A 28 -26.28 -18.25 0.61
CA GLU A 28 -25.79 -16.87 0.74
C GLU A 28 -25.78 -16.39 2.20
N GLN A 29 -26.78 -16.73 3.01
CA GLN A 29 -26.82 -16.34 4.42
C GLN A 29 -25.77 -17.11 5.24
N ILE A 30 -25.57 -18.39 4.93
CA ILE A 30 -24.51 -19.21 5.55
C ILE A 30 -23.13 -18.67 5.17
N ALA A 31 -22.94 -18.26 3.90
CA ALA A 31 -21.69 -17.66 3.44
C ALA A 31 -21.43 -16.30 4.10
N ALA A 32 -22.45 -15.43 4.19
CA ALA A 32 -22.33 -14.13 4.85
C ALA A 32 -22.02 -14.27 6.35
N GLN A 33 -22.63 -15.24 7.02
CA GLN A 33 -22.40 -15.49 8.44
C GLN A 33 -21.02 -16.11 8.69
N LYS A 34 -20.55 -17.00 7.81
CA LYS A 34 -19.15 -17.49 7.85
C LYS A 34 -18.15 -16.35 7.66
N ARG A 35 -18.37 -15.46 6.67
CA ARG A 35 -17.53 -14.26 6.50
C ARG A 35 -17.52 -13.39 7.75
N TYR A 36 -18.66 -13.20 8.40
CA TYR A 36 -18.76 -12.42 9.63
C TYR A 36 -17.94 -13.05 10.78
N TYR A 37 -18.02 -14.36 10.99
CA TYR A 37 -17.24 -15.04 12.03
C TYR A 37 -15.75 -15.14 11.71
N ASP A 38 -15.39 -15.34 10.44
CA ASP A 38 -14.00 -15.33 9.99
C ASP A 38 -13.38 -13.93 10.17
N SER A 39 -14.14 -12.86 9.93
CA SER A 39 -13.71 -11.48 10.21
C SER A 39 -13.44 -11.23 11.70
N ILE A 40 -14.24 -11.79 12.62
CA ILE A 40 -14.03 -11.61 14.06
C ILE A 40 -12.75 -12.32 14.55
N ALA A 41 -12.43 -13.50 14.01
CA ALA A 41 -11.20 -14.21 14.36
C ALA A 41 -9.94 -13.47 13.85
N VAL A 42 -10.03 -12.85 12.67
CA VAL A 42 -8.98 -12.00 12.11
C VAL A 42 -8.76 -10.75 12.96
N VAL A 43 -9.82 -10.12 13.48
CA VAL A 43 -9.72 -8.93 14.37
C VAL A 43 -8.99 -9.26 15.69
N GLN A 44 -9.23 -10.43 16.29
CA GLN A 44 -8.52 -10.83 17.51
C GLN A 44 -7.02 -11.10 17.26
N GLN A 45 -6.66 -11.73 16.13
CA GLN A 45 -5.26 -11.88 15.73
C GLN A 45 -4.62 -10.53 15.34
N GLN A 46 -5.41 -9.57 14.84
CA GLN A 46 -4.97 -8.21 14.54
C GLN A 46 -4.67 -7.41 15.81
N GLU A 47 -5.45 -7.52 16.89
CA GLU A 47 -5.13 -6.84 18.15
C GLU A 47 -3.81 -7.34 18.77
N GLU A 48 -3.52 -8.63 18.67
CA GLU A 48 -2.25 -9.19 19.14
C GLU A 48 -1.07 -8.78 18.23
N ALA A 49 -1.26 -8.77 16.91
CA ALA A 49 -0.25 -8.31 15.96
C ALA A 49 0.00 -6.80 16.04
N LEU A 50 -1.04 -5.99 16.32
CA LEU A 50 -0.93 -4.54 16.48
C LEU A 50 -0.25 -4.18 17.81
N LYS A 51 -0.52 -4.93 18.89
CA LYS A 51 0.25 -4.82 20.14
C LYS A 51 1.72 -5.18 19.94
N ALA A 52 2.01 -6.28 19.24
CA ALA A 52 3.38 -6.67 18.91
C ALA A 52 4.09 -5.62 18.03
N LYS A 53 3.40 -5.02 17.06
CA LYS A 53 3.93 -3.90 16.24
C LYS A 53 4.15 -2.63 17.06
N THR A 54 3.24 -2.29 17.98
CA THR A 54 3.37 -1.10 18.84
C THR A 54 4.52 -1.26 19.84
N GLU A 55 4.68 -2.45 20.40
CA GLU A 55 5.81 -2.80 21.29
C GLU A 55 7.14 -2.82 20.53
N ALA A 56 7.17 -3.32 19.28
CA ALA A 56 8.35 -3.28 18.42
C ALA A 56 8.71 -1.86 17.95
N ALA A 57 7.71 -1.02 17.66
CA ALA A 57 7.90 0.38 17.29
C ALA A 57 8.45 1.20 18.46
N LEU A 58 7.91 1.02 19.69
CA LEU A 58 8.46 1.65 20.90
C LEU A 58 9.89 1.17 21.21
N ALA A 59 10.19 -0.11 20.98
CA ALA A 59 11.53 -0.66 21.19
C ALA A 59 12.56 -0.13 20.16
N ASN A 60 12.12 0.21 18.95
CA ASN A 60 12.98 0.79 17.92
C ASN A 60 13.32 2.26 18.21
N SER A 61 12.39 3.07 18.73
CA SER A 61 12.68 4.48 19.08
C SER A 61 13.70 4.65 20.22
N GLN A 62 13.95 3.61 21.04
CA GLN A 62 15.01 3.62 22.05
C GLN A 62 16.35 3.04 21.56
N LYS A 63 16.39 2.40 20.38
CA LYS A 63 17.58 1.76 19.79
C LYS A 63 18.28 2.55 18.69
N GLU A 64 17.70 3.67 18.23
CA GLU A 64 18.25 4.50 17.13
C GLU A 64 19.66 5.04 17.41
N VAL A 65 20.12 5.08 18.67
CA VAL A 65 21.49 5.50 19.02
C VAL A 65 22.47 4.32 19.15
N ALA A 66 21.98 3.09 19.28
CA ALA A 66 22.82 1.90 19.51
C ALA A 66 23.06 1.04 18.25
N SER A 67 22.18 1.10 17.24
CA SER A 67 22.31 0.28 16.02
C SER A 67 23.34 0.81 15.02
N ALA A 68 23.69 2.09 15.07
CA ALA A 68 24.70 2.69 14.19
C ALA A 68 26.14 2.20 14.44
N ALA A 69 26.38 1.44 15.52
CA ALA A 69 27.69 0.93 15.91
C ALA A 69 27.87 -0.59 15.72
N ASP A 70 26.79 -1.34 15.46
CA ASP A 70 26.87 -2.79 15.27
C ASP A 70 27.10 -3.13 13.79
N SER A 71 28.36 -3.25 13.42
CA SER A 71 28.78 -3.65 12.06
C SER A 71 28.27 -5.04 11.63
N SER A 72 27.73 -5.85 12.55
CA SER A 72 27.14 -7.15 12.22
C SER A 72 25.67 -7.08 11.81
N ALA A 73 25.04 -5.90 11.92
CA ALA A 73 23.65 -5.71 11.53
C ALA A 73 23.45 -5.97 10.03
N LEU A 74 22.32 -6.60 9.70
CA LEU A 74 21.91 -6.80 8.31
C LEU A 74 21.78 -5.43 7.63
N PHE A 75 22.33 -5.30 6.43
CA PHE A 75 22.37 -4.04 5.67
C PHE A 75 23.19 -2.91 6.33
N PHE A 76 24.09 -3.20 7.28
CA PHE A 76 24.93 -2.18 7.93
C PHE A 76 25.63 -1.26 6.92
N ASN A 77 26.25 -1.81 5.88
CA ASN A 77 26.93 -1.02 4.86
C ASN A 77 25.96 -0.07 4.11
N ALA A 78 24.71 -0.49 3.92
CA ALA A 78 23.69 0.33 3.27
C ALA A 78 23.17 1.47 4.16
N LEU A 79 23.52 1.55 5.45
CA LEU A 79 23.27 2.74 6.27
C LEU A 79 24.18 3.91 5.88
N HIS A 80 25.33 3.60 5.26
CA HIS A 80 26.38 4.56 4.94
C HIS A 80 26.44 4.75 3.42
N GLY A 81 25.58 5.62 2.90
CA GLY A 81 25.55 5.98 1.48
C GLY A 81 25.36 7.47 1.27
N THR A 82 25.40 7.87 0.00
CA THR A 82 25.06 9.24 -0.41
C THR A 82 23.72 9.19 -1.15
N ASP A 83 22.79 10.08 -0.77
CA ASP A 83 21.54 10.20 -1.51
C ASP A 83 21.84 10.80 -2.88
N SER A 84 21.42 10.10 -3.94
CA SER A 84 21.60 10.48 -5.33
C SER A 84 20.30 10.24 -6.08
N LYS A 85 20.11 10.97 -7.17
CA LYS A 85 18.89 10.92 -7.96
C LYS A 85 19.13 10.22 -9.29
N ILE A 86 18.25 9.30 -9.64
CA ILE A 86 18.28 8.56 -10.90
C ILE A 86 16.95 8.75 -11.59
N SER A 87 16.95 9.14 -12.86
CA SER A 87 15.72 9.28 -13.65
C SER A 87 15.60 8.19 -14.72
N ILE A 88 14.37 7.75 -14.93
CA ILE A 88 13.91 6.98 -16.10
C ILE A 88 12.76 7.75 -16.77
N GLN A 89 12.54 7.52 -18.05
CA GLN A 89 11.55 8.27 -18.82
C GLN A 89 11.02 7.49 -20.03
N ASN A 90 9.86 7.93 -20.50
CA ASN A 90 9.32 7.60 -21.82
C ASN A 90 8.87 8.90 -22.52
N ASN A 91 8.02 8.82 -23.54
CA ASN A 91 7.54 10.00 -24.25
C ASN A 91 6.63 10.91 -23.41
N VAL A 92 5.88 10.35 -22.46
CA VAL A 92 4.79 11.06 -21.75
C VAL A 92 5.13 11.39 -20.29
N ALA A 93 6.12 10.74 -19.70
CA ALA A 93 6.48 10.87 -18.29
C ALA A 93 8.01 10.79 -18.04
N GLU A 94 8.45 11.43 -16.97
CA GLU A 94 9.77 11.27 -16.38
C GLU A 94 9.63 11.02 -14.88
N ILE A 95 10.23 9.93 -14.41
CA ILE A 95 10.18 9.51 -13.01
C ILE A 95 11.60 9.56 -12.45
N THR A 96 11.79 10.29 -11.36
CA THR A 96 13.06 10.34 -10.63
C THR A 96 12.96 9.53 -9.35
N PHE A 97 14.01 8.80 -9.01
CA PHE A 97 14.14 8.00 -7.81
C PHE A 97 15.25 8.54 -6.92
N ALA A 98 15.12 8.32 -5.61
CA ALA A 98 16.16 8.59 -4.63
C ALA A 98 16.84 7.28 -4.23
N THR A 99 18.19 7.27 -4.15
CA THR A 99 18.89 6.13 -3.56
C THR A 99 18.57 5.97 -2.08
N LYS A 100 18.33 7.06 -1.35
CA LYS A 100 17.78 6.95 0.01
C LYS A 100 16.34 6.38 -0.05
N GLY A 101 16.12 5.23 0.59
CA GLY A 101 14.84 4.53 0.57
C GLY A 101 14.52 3.77 -0.71
N GLY A 102 15.34 3.88 -1.76
CA GLY A 102 15.05 3.28 -3.06
C GLY A 102 13.72 3.76 -3.67
N ARG A 103 13.22 4.93 -3.24
CA ARG A 103 11.84 5.39 -3.46
C ARG A 103 11.69 6.25 -4.71
N VAL A 104 10.46 6.37 -5.18
CA VAL A 104 10.09 7.44 -6.13
C VAL A 104 10.26 8.80 -5.44
N TYR A 105 11.04 9.66 -6.09
CA TYR A 105 11.37 11.02 -5.62
C TYR A 105 10.49 12.08 -6.28
N SER A 106 10.23 11.94 -7.59
CA SER A 106 9.32 12.82 -8.32
C SER A 106 8.69 12.13 -9.52
N ALA A 107 7.53 12.65 -9.93
CA ALA A 107 6.81 12.21 -11.12
C ALA A 107 6.36 13.42 -11.95
N MET A 108 6.93 13.56 -13.15
CA MET A 108 6.65 14.64 -14.10
C MET A 108 5.85 14.12 -15.30
N LEU A 109 4.79 14.82 -15.69
CA LEU A 109 3.96 14.52 -16.86
C LEU A 109 4.29 15.50 -17.98
N LYS A 110 4.86 15.00 -19.08
CA LYS A 110 5.46 15.81 -20.15
C LYS A 110 4.43 16.51 -21.04
N ASP A 111 3.25 15.93 -21.20
CA ASP A 111 2.19 16.43 -22.09
C ASP A 111 1.27 17.46 -21.43
N TYR A 112 1.40 17.68 -20.13
CA TYR A 112 0.56 18.58 -19.37
C TYR A 112 1.37 19.75 -18.82
N MET A 113 0.86 20.97 -18.95
CA MET A 113 1.52 22.18 -18.49
C MET A 113 0.88 22.69 -17.20
N ALA A 114 1.71 23.17 -16.28
CA ALA A 114 1.29 23.85 -15.07
C ALA A 114 0.66 25.23 -15.37
N GLN A 115 0.28 25.95 -14.31
CA GLN A 115 -0.45 27.21 -14.41
C GLN A 115 0.24 28.30 -15.23
N ASP A 116 1.58 28.26 -15.32
CA ASP A 116 2.40 29.17 -16.10
C ASP A 116 2.39 28.88 -17.62
N LYS A 117 1.80 27.73 -18.02
CA LYS A 117 1.74 27.20 -19.38
C LYS A 117 3.10 26.93 -20.03
N LYS A 118 4.15 26.76 -19.22
CA LYS A 118 5.53 26.57 -19.67
C LYS A 118 6.23 25.40 -19.00
N THR A 119 5.94 25.18 -17.72
CA THR A 119 6.52 24.08 -16.95
C THR A 119 5.61 22.86 -17.05
N PRO A 120 6.16 21.66 -17.31
CA PRO A 120 5.38 20.43 -17.24
C PRO A 120 4.79 20.21 -15.84
N ILE A 121 3.68 19.48 -15.75
CA ILE A 121 3.07 19.13 -14.47
C ILE A 121 4.02 18.23 -13.68
N MET A 122 4.27 18.62 -12.43
CA MET A 122 4.95 17.81 -11.42
C MET A 122 3.92 17.38 -10.37
N LEU A 123 3.64 16.09 -10.25
CA LEU A 123 2.65 15.59 -9.28
C LEU A 123 3.15 15.75 -7.84
N PHE A 124 4.43 15.49 -7.63
CA PHE A 124 5.16 15.65 -6.37
C PHE A 124 6.67 15.69 -6.67
N ASP A 125 7.44 16.30 -5.78
CA ASP A 125 8.90 16.17 -5.74
C ASP A 125 9.40 16.23 -4.29
N GLY A 126 10.64 15.79 -4.07
CA GLY A 126 11.30 16.03 -2.80
C GLY A 126 10.67 15.26 -1.64
N ASP A 127 10.29 16.03 -0.62
CA ASP A 127 9.68 15.57 0.62
C ASP A 127 8.15 15.59 0.55
N ASP A 128 7.58 15.97 -0.60
CA ASP A 128 6.12 15.90 -0.81
C ASP A 128 5.63 14.47 -0.95
N ALA A 129 6.52 13.51 -1.20
CA ALA A 129 6.17 12.10 -1.22
C ALA A 129 7.15 11.31 -0.37
N SER A 130 6.63 10.36 0.39
CA SER A 130 7.43 9.40 1.13
C SER A 130 6.93 7.99 0.88
N MET A 131 7.87 7.05 0.86
CA MET A 131 7.54 5.63 0.75
C MET A 131 8.55 4.84 1.58
N ASN A 132 8.03 3.95 2.41
CA ASN A 132 8.81 3.11 3.29
C ASN A 132 8.25 1.69 3.27
N PHE A 133 9.11 0.73 2.99
CA PHE A 133 8.85 -0.70 3.16
C PHE A 133 9.53 -1.17 4.44
N ASN A 134 8.78 -1.86 5.29
CA ASN A 134 9.26 -2.42 6.54
C ASN A 134 9.38 -3.94 6.40
N PHE A 135 10.62 -4.42 6.40
CA PHE A 135 10.94 -5.84 6.53
C PHE A 135 11.22 -6.17 7.98
N TYR A 136 11.25 -7.46 8.33
CA TYR A 136 11.47 -7.91 9.70
C TYR A 136 12.59 -8.94 9.75
N ASN A 137 13.38 -8.92 10.82
CA ASN A 137 14.32 -9.98 11.17
C ASN A 137 14.30 -10.23 12.68
N LYS A 138 15.20 -11.07 13.19
CA LYS A 138 15.28 -11.38 14.64
C LYS A 138 15.65 -10.18 15.52
N ALA A 139 16.30 -9.17 14.95
CA ALA A 139 16.76 -7.99 15.67
C ALA A 139 15.71 -6.86 15.72
N GLY A 140 14.79 -6.82 14.76
CA GLY A 140 13.70 -5.85 14.70
C GLY A 140 13.21 -5.57 13.28
N ALA A 141 12.51 -4.45 13.14
CA ALA A 141 12.09 -3.94 11.84
C ALA A 141 13.25 -3.27 11.08
N ILE A 142 13.31 -3.51 9.79
CA ILE A 142 14.24 -2.91 8.83
C ILE A 142 13.41 -1.96 7.97
N GLN A 143 13.56 -0.65 8.18
CA GLN A 143 12.80 0.36 7.48
C GLN A 143 13.63 0.89 6.31
N THR A 144 13.20 0.63 5.09
CA THR A 144 13.97 0.98 3.89
C THR A 144 14.32 2.45 3.78
N LYS A 145 13.47 3.37 4.29
CA LYS A 145 13.74 4.81 4.34
C LYS A 145 15.07 5.17 5.02
N ASP A 146 15.58 4.31 5.90
CA ASP A 146 16.81 4.54 6.66
C ASP A 146 18.07 4.05 5.92
N TYR A 147 17.92 3.36 4.79
CA TYR A 147 19.02 2.79 4.00
C TYR A 147 19.20 3.49 2.65
N PHE A 148 20.40 3.33 2.09
CA PHE A 148 20.77 3.78 0.77
C PHE A 148 20.87 2.57 -0.16
N PHE A 149 20.11 2.62 -1.24
CA PHE A 149 20.06 1.62 -2.29
C PHE A 149 21.07 1.96 -3.38
N GLU A 150 21.62 0.94 -4.04
CA GLU A 150 22.47 1.10 -5.21
C GLU A 150 21.66 0.95 -6.49
N ALA A 151 21.76 1.91 -7.41
CA ALA A 151 21.13 1.78 -8.72
C ALA A 151 21.94 0.82 -9.60
N VAL A 152 21.36 -0.33 -9.92
CA VAL A 152 21.89 -1.35 -10.83
C VAL A 152 20.95 -1.53 -12.03
N ASN A 153 21.47 -2.07 -13.13
CA ASN A 153 20.68 -2.39 -14.34
C ASN A 153 19.80 -1.23 -14.85
N LYS A 154 20.34 -0.01 -14.89
CA LYS A 154 19.63 1.16 -15.39
C LYS A 154 19.54 1.14 -16.93
N THR A 155 18.35 1.38 -17.45
CA THR A 155 18.08 1.72 -18.85
C THR A 155 17.38 3.08 -18.93
N ASP A 156 16.90 3.48 -20.11
CA ASP A 156 16.10 4.69 -20.25
C ASP A 156 14.74 4.58 -19.56
N SER A 157 14.16 3.38 -19.47
CA SER A 157 12.80 3.15 -18.96
C SER A 157 12.74 2.21 -17.76
N SER A 158 13.88 1.78 -17.21
CA SER A 158 13.93 0.90 -16.05
C SER A 158 15.13 1.17 -15.15
N VAL A 159 14.98 0.88 -13.86
CA VAL A 159 16.08 0.90 -12.90
C VAL A 159 15.81 -0.16 -11.83
N THR A 160 16.86 -0.87 -11.42
CA THR A 160 16.82 -1.71 -10.23
C THR A 160 17.54 -1.00 -9.09
N MET A 161 16.84 -0.73 -8.00
CA MET A 161 17.41 -0.18 -6.78
C MET A 161 17.69 -1.35 -5.83
N ARG A 162 18.96 -1.62 -5.54
CA ARG A 162 19.41 -2.76 -4.75
C ARG A 162 19.74 -2.36 -3.32
N LEU A 163 19.08 -2.99 -2.35
CA LEU A 163 19.47 -2.96 -0.95
C LEU A 163 20.34 -4.19 -0.65
N ALA A 164 21.67 -4.00 -0.61
CA ALA A 164 22.63 -5.09 -0.46
C ALA A 164 22.97 -5.37 1.01
N ALA A 165 22.74 -6.62 1.45
CA ALA A 165 23.30 -7.10 2.72
C ALA A 165 24.77 -7.51 2.51
N ASP A 166 25.02 -8.20 1.39
CA ASP A 166 26.34 -8.55 0.86
C ASP A 166 26.23 -8.85 -0.64
N SER A 167 27.30 -9.33 -1.27
CA SER A 167 27.34 -9.61 -2.71
C SER A 167 26.37 -10.70 -3.20
N ALA A 168 25.94 -11.61 -2.31
CA ALA A 168 25.08 -12.74 -2.65
C ALA A 168 23.66 -12.61 -2.06
N SER A 169 23.45 -11.67 -1.13
CA SER A 169 22.18 -11.44 -0.47
C SER A 169 21.72 -9.99 -0.55
N TYR A 170 20.56 -9.76 -1.13
CA TYR A 170 20.01 -8.43 -1.34
C TYR A 170 18.49 -8.46 -1.57
N ILE A 171 17.87 -7.29 -1.48
CA ILE A 171 16.50 -7.04 -1.90
C ILE A 171 16.55 -6.03 -3.05
N ASP A 172 15.98 -6.38 -4.19
CA ASP A 172 15.88 -5.54 -5.37
C ASP A 172 14.48 -4.92 -5.47
N PHE A 173 14.44 -3.60 -5.65
CA PHE A 173 13.27 -2.81 -6.04
C PHE A 173 13.39 -2.52 -7.53
N ILE A 174 12.57 -3.17 -8.35
CA ILE A 174 12.70 -3.13 -9.80
C ILE A 174 11.57 -2.24 -10.35
N TYR A 175 11.95 -1.11 -10.94
CA TYR A 175 11.02 -0.17 -11.54
C TYR A 175 11.11 -0.25 -13.06
N THR A 176 9.98 -0.40 -13.73
CA THR A 176 9.91 -0.40 -15.21
C THR A 176 8.73 0.45 -15.69
N LEU A 177 9.05 1.62 -16.26
CA LEU A 177 8.07 2.50 -16.88
C LEU A 177 7.66 1.94 -18.25
N LYS A 178 6.35 1.74 -18.45
CA LYS A 178 5.82 1.21 -19.71
C LYS A 178 5.99 2.25 -20.85
N PRO A 179 6.22 1.83 -22.10
CA PRO A 179 6.28 2.77 -23.22
C PRO A 179 4.94 3.49 -23.39
N ASP A 180 5.01 4.80 -23.69
CA ASP A 180 3.85 5.66 -23.96
C ASP A 180 2.72 5.57 -22.92
N SER A 181 3.07 5.37 -21.65
CA SER A 181 2.12 5.13 -20.58
C SER A 181 2.57 5.79 -19.28
N TYR A 182 1.58 6.16 -18.46
CA TYR A 182 1.77 6.63 -17.08
C TYR A 182 1.85 5.48 -16.06
N LEU A 183 1.74 4.23 -16.52
CA LEU A 183 1.85 3.03 -15.70
C LEU A 183 3.32 2.57 -15.57
N MET A 184 3.73 2.30 -14.35
CA MET A 184 5.05 1.80 -14.00
C MET A 184 4.92 0.52 -13.19
N ASN A 185 5.53 -0.55 -13.68
CA ASN A 185 5.68 -1.78 -12.90
C ASN A 185 6.66 -1.54 -11.76
N PHE A 186 6.34 -2.10 -10.60
CA PHE A 186 7.19 -2.10 -9.43
C PHE A 186 7.22 -3.50 -8.81
N GLU A 187 8.40 -4.11 -8.78
CA GLU A 187 8.59 -5.43 -8.19
C GLU A 187 9.54 -5.36 -7.00
N ILE A 188 9.25 -6.16 -5.97
CA ILE A 188 10.18 -6.42 -4.86
C ILE A 188 10.63 -7.88 -4.95
N LYS A 189 11.95 -8.08 -5.03
CA LYS A 189 12.52 -9.43 -5.13
C LYS A 189 13.68 -9.62 -4.17
N ALA A 190 13.57 -10.62 -3.31
CA ALA A 190 14.67 -11.08 -2.48
C ALA A 190 15.62 -12.00 -3.26
N THR A 191 16.91 -11.95 -2.96
CA THR A 191 17.90 -12.94 -3.38
C THR A 191 18.73 -13.33 -2.17
N GLY A 192 18.78 -14.61 -1.82
CA GLY A 192 19.60 -15.09 -0.69
C GLY A 192 19.19 -14.55 0.69
N MET A 193 17.91 -14.18 0.89
CA MET A 193 17.42 -13.55 2.13
C MET A 193 16.63 -14.49 3.06
N GLU A 194 16.33 -15.73 2.63
CA GLU A 194 15.44 -16.69 3.32
C GLU A 194 15.77 -16.88 4.81
N ASN A 195 17.05 -16.94 5.16
CA ASN A 195 17.51 -17.15 6.53
C ASN A 195 17.95 -15.85 7.24
N LYS A 196 17.79 -14.70 6.57
CA LYS A 196 18.21 -13.37 7.06
C LYS A 196 17.02 -12.51 7.49
N LEU A 197 15.85 -12.77 6.93
CA LEU A 197 14.60 -12.13 7.31
C LEU A 197 13.75 -13.05 8.19
N ALA A 198 12.74 -12.48 8.84
CA ALA A 198 11.70 -13.24 9.50
C ALA A 198 10.90 -14.03 8.46
N SER A 199 10.35 -15.17 8.86
CA SER A 199 9.50 -16.01 8.00
C SER A 199 8.09 -15.44 7.83
N THR A 200 7.95 -14.11 7.78
CA THR A 200 6.71 -13.42 7.43
C THR A 200 6.53 -13.45 5.92
N LYS A 201 5.31 -13.68 5.46
CA LYS A 201 4.95 -13.69 4.02
C LYS A 201 4.38 -12.35 3.54
N TYR A 202 4.78 -11.27 4.20
CA TYR A 202 4.30 -9.93 3.91
C TYR A 202 5.40 -8.90 4.14
N VAL A 203 5.23 -7.74 3.51
CA VAL A 203 5.98 -6.51 3.76
C VAL A 203 4.98 -5.41 4.11
N ASP A 204 5.24 -4.66 5.18
CA ASP A 204 4.43 -3.49 5.52
C ASP A 204 4.91 -2.28 4.71
N ILE A 205 3.97 -1.42 4.32
CA ILE A 205 4.19 -0.29 3.42
C ILE A 205 3.56 0.95 4.04
N ASP A 206 4.37 2.00 4.18
CA ASP A 206 3.93 3.35 4.50
C ASP A 206 4.10 4.21 3.25
N TRP A 207 3.01 4.78 2.73
CA TRP A 207 3.03 5.67 1.58
C TRP A 207 2.31 6.97 1.91
N SER A 208 2.96 8.11 1.63
CA SER A 208 2.33 9.42 1.78
C SER A 208 2.65 10.34 0.62
N GLN A 209 1.74 11.27 0.37
CA GLN A 209 1.92 12.32 -0.62
C GLN A 209 1.13 13.58 -0.24
N ARG A 210 1.80 14.74 -0.25
CA ARG A 210 1.15 16.04 -0.24
C ARG A 210 0.77 16.41 -1.67
N ALA A 211 -0.52 16.47 -1.93
CA ALA A 211 -1.07 16.85 -3.22
C ALA A 211 -0.85 18.36 -3.44
N ARG A 212 -0.07 18.71 -4.46
CA ARG A 212 0.19 20.10 -4.87
C ARG A 212 -1.09 20.76 -5.38
N GLN A 213 -1.17 22.07 -5.20
CA GLN A 213 -2.17 22.89 -5.87
C GLN A 213 -1.75 23.11 -7.33
N LEU A 214 -2.41 22.43 -8.25
CA LEU A 214 -2.14 22.46 -9.68
C LEU A 214 -3.00 23.50 -10.39
N GLU A 215 -4.16 23.88 -9.83
CA GLU A 215 -5.09 24.85 -10.41
C GLU A 215 -5.14 26.18 -9.64
N LYS A 216 -5.65 27.22 -10.30
CA LYS A 216 -5.79 28.56 -9.65
C LYS A 216 -6.83 28.55 -8.53
N GLY A 217 -7.87 27.74 -8.68
CA GLY A 217 -9.05 27.73 -7.82
C GLY A 217 -8.93 26.72 -6.69
N PHE A 218 -8.26 27.09 -5.59
CA PHE A 218 -8.07 26.22 -4.41
C PHE A 218 -9.36 25.52 -3.96
N THR A 219 -10.45 26.28 -3.76
CA THR A 219 -11.71 25.72 -3.25
C THR A 219 -12.32 24.67 -4.19
N TYR A 220 -12.23 24.90 -5.50
CA TYR A 220 -12.80 23.99 -6.49
C TYR A 220 -11.94 22.74 -6.66
N GLU A 221 -10.62 22.93 -6.75
CA GLU A 221 -9.65 21.84 -6.82
C GLU A 221 -9.74 20.94 -5.58
N ASN A 222 -9.80 21.53 -4.38
CA ASN A 222 -9.94 20.79 -3.13
C ASN A 222 -11.24 19.97 -3.05
N ARG A 223 -12.35 20.47 -3.60
CA ARG A 223 -13.63 19.75 -3.64
C ARG A 223 -13.61 18.55 -4.59
N LEU A 224 -12.73 18.57 -5.60
CA LEU A 224 -12.58 17.49 -6.57
C LEU A 224 -11.35 16.60 -6.30
N SER A 225 -10.63 16.89 -5.22
CA SER A 225 -9.51 16.11 -4.73
C SER A 225 -9.97 15.22 -3.59
N GLU A 226 -9.68 13.93 -3.68
CA GLU A 226 -10.11 12.93 -2.70
C GLU A 226 -9.16 11.74 -2.70
N LEU A 227 -9.07 11.04 -1.56
CA LEU A 227 -8.44 9.73 -1.54
C LEU A 227 -9.51 8.72 -1.96
N THR A 228 -9.25 7.97 -3.02
CA THR A 228 -10.15 6.91 -3.52
C THR A 228 -9.48 5.56 -3.39
N TYR A 229 -10.26 4.50 -3.28
CA TYR A 229 -9.75 3.14 -3.14
C TYR A 229 -10.75 2.14 -3.73
N LYS A 230 -10.27 0.93 -4.00
CA LYS A 230 -11.11 -0.18 -4.46
C LYS A 230 -10.89 -1.41 -3.59
N VAL A 231 -11.92 -1.79 -2.86
CA VAL A 231 -11.98 -3.09 -2.18
C VAL A 231 -12.16 -4.18 -3.24
N THR A 232 -11.40 -5.27 -3.10
CA THR A 232 -11.41 -6.40 -4.04
C THR A 232 -12.82 -6.97 -4.17
N GLY A 233 -13.34 -6.97 -5.41
CA GLY A 233 -14.70 -7.45 -5.72
C GLY A 233 -15.83 -6.44 -5.51
N ASP A 234 -15.54 -5.24 -5.00
CA ASP A 234 -16.52 -4.19 -4.76
C ASP A 234 -16.34 -2.99 -5.73
N ASN A 235 -17.20 -1.98 -5.60
CA ASN A 235 -17.10 -0.72 -6.33
C ASN A 235 -16.03 0.20 -5.73
N VAL A 236 -15.65 1.23 -6.49
CA VAL A 236 -14.78 2.30 -5.98
C VAL A 236 -15.50 3.07 -4.88
N ASP A 237 -14.76 3.39 -3.81
CA ASP A 237 -15.21 4.23 -2.71
C ASP A 237 -14.14 5.30 -2.40
N ASN A 238 -14.44 6.24 -1.52
CA ASN A 238 -13.60 7.39 -1.24
C ASN A 238 -13.71 7.90 0.19
N LEU A 239 -12.66 8.56 0.67
CA LEU A 239 -12.73 9.39 1.88
C LEU A 239 -13.44 10.72 1.59
N SER A 240 -13.92 11.38 2.64
CA SER A 240 -14.60 12.66 2.51
C SER A 240 -13.73 13.72 1.82
N ALA A 241 -14.27 14.31 0.75
CA ALA A 241 -13.61 15.44 0.11
C ALA A 241 -13.69 16.74 0.94
N ALA A 242 -14.57 16.81 1.94
CA ALA A 242 -15.00 18.06 2.59
C ALA A 242 -14.42 18.31 4.00
N LYS A 243 -13.69 17.34 4.56
CA LYS A 243 -13.05 17.44 5.88
C LYS A 243 -11.84 16.50 5.95
N ASP A 244 -11.10 16.61 7.05
CA ASP A 244 -10.16 15.56 7.44
C ASP A 244 -10.92 14.24 7.65
N ASP A 245 -10.33 13.16 7.17
CA ASP A 245 -10.94 11.84 7.23
C ASP A 245 -9.89 10.74 7.32
N SER A 246 -10.26 9.63 7.94
CA SER A 246 -9.39 8.48 8.13
C SER A 246 -10.24 7.22 8.29
N GLN A 247 -9.79 6.12 7.70
CA GLN A 247 -10.54 4.86 7.74
C GLN A 247 -9.59 3.67 7.68
N ASP A 248 -9.87 2.65 8.49
CA ASP A 248 -9.36 1.30 8.29
C ASP A 248 -10.29 0.58 7.30
N LEU A 249 -9.75 0.22 6.15
CA LEU A 249 -10.52 -0.36 5.05
C LEU A 249 -10.80 -1.84 5.30
N PRO A 250 -12.04 -2.32 5.08
CA PRO A 250 -12.36 -3.73 5.25
C PRO A 250 -11.84 -4.56 4.08
N GLY A 251 -11.41 -5.80 4.37
CA GLY A 251 -11.06 -6.78 3.34
C GLY A 251 -9.72 -6.50 2.64
N ARG A 252 -9.62 -7.02 1.41
CA ARG A 252 -8.47 -6.85 0.51
C ARG A 252 -8.70 -5.63 -0.38
N ILE A 253 -7.64 -4.91 -0.71
CA ILE A 253 -7.71 -3.68 -1.50
C ILE A 253 -6.88 -3.86 -2.78
N ASP A 254 -7.51 -3.67 -3.94
CA ASP A 254 -6.85 -3.76 -5.24
C ASP A 254 -5.90 -2.57 -5.45
N TRP A 255 -6.34 -1.38 -5.06
CA TRP A 255 -5.57 -0.14 -5.20
C TRP A 255 -6.03 0.99 -4.28
N VAL A 256 -5.11 1.92 -4.03
CA VAL A 256 -5.33 3.20 -3.35
C VAL A 256 -4.86 4.33 -4.25
N ALA A 257 -5.65 5.40 -4.37
CA ALA A 257 -5.36 6.55 -5.21
C ALA A 257 -5.40 7.86 -4.43
N PHE A 258 -4.31 8.60 -4.50
CA PHE A 258 -4.18 9.99 -4.08
C PHE A 258 -4.56 10.88 -5.26
N LYS A 259 -5.85 11.21 -5.34
CA LYS A 259 -6.44 11.93 -6.46
C LYS A 259 -6.48 13.44 -6.19
N ASN A 260 -6.04 14.19 -7.17
CA ASN A 260 -6.29 15.63 -7.33
C ASN A 260 -7.41 15.82 -8.39
N GLN A 261 -7.82 17.05 -8.69
CA GLN A 261 -8.91 17.35 -9.62
C GLN A 261 -8.75 16.69 -11.00
N PHE A 262 -7.55 16.70 -11.57
CA PHE A 262 -7.29 16.19 -12.93
C PHE A 262 -6.28 15.05 -13.00
N PHE A 263 -5.53 14.80 -11.94
CA PHE A 263 -4.44 13.84 -11.92
C PHE A 263 -4.47 12.99 -10.66
N SER A 264 -3.91 11.79 -10.73
CA SER A 264 -3.80 10.86 -9.64
C SER A 264 -2.43 10.22 -9.56
N SER A 265 -2.00 9.98 -8.32
CA SER A 265 -1.02 8.95 -8.00
C SER A 265 -1.79 7.73 -7.49
N VAL A 266 -1.68 6.59 -8.16
CA VAL A 266 -2.37 5.34 -7.78
C VAL A 266 -1.32 4.28 -7.50
N PHE A 267 -1.52 3.54 -6.42
CA PHE A 267 -0.73 2.37 -6.08
C PHE A 267 -1.61 1.13 -6.10
N ILE A 268 -1.19 0.15 -6.90
CA ILE A 268 -1.98 -1.01 -7.30
C ILE A 268 -1.19 -2.27 -6.91
N ALA A 269 -1.85 -3.26 -6.32
CA ALA A 269 -1.24 -4.55 -6.03
C ALA A 269 -1.78 -5.62 -6.99
N GLU A 270 -0.89 -6.47 -7.51
CA GLU A 270 -1.30 -7.70 -8.21
C GLU A 270 -1.77 -8.77 -7.20
N GLN A 271 -1.16 -8.81 -6.00
CA GLN A 271 -1.50 -9.73 -4.90
C GLN A 271 -2.31 -9.07 -3.77
N ASP A 272 -3.05 -8.02 -4.09
CA ASP A 272 -3.83 -7.15 -3.19
C ASP A 272 -3.04 -6.53 -2.03
N PHE A 273 -3.65 -5.53 -1.38
CA PHE A 273 -3.22 -5.01 -0.09
C PHE A 273 -4.13 -5.52 1.04
N ASP A 274 -3.55 -5.69 2.24
CA ASP A 274 -4.25 -6.04 3.48
C ASP A 274 -3.97 -5.02 4.58
N LYS A 275 -4.82 -5.03 5.62
CA LYS A 275 -4.72 -4.15 6.81
C LYS A 275 -4.48 -2.70 6.40
N VAL A 276 -5.28 -2.22 5.46
CA VAL A 276 -5.10 -0.90 4.87
C VAL A 276 -5.75 0.16 5.75
N SER A 277 -4.97 1.12 6.21
CA SER A 277 -5.44 2.33 6.88
C SER A 277 -5.12 3.53 6.00
N VAL A 278 -6.13 4.33 5.67
CA VAL A 278 -6.00 5.51 4.81
C VAL A 278 -6.37 6.78 5.54
N LYS A 279 -5.73 7.89 5.17
CA LYS A 279 -5.95 9.20 5.75
C LYS A 279 -5.87 10.30 4.71
N SER A 280 -6.74 11.28 4.86
CA SER A 280 -6.77 12.52 4.08
C SER A 280 -6.89 13.71 5.03
N LYS A 281 -5.94 14.63 4.97
CA LYS A 281 -6.00 15.90 5.71
C LYS A 281 -6.08 17.07 4.75
N MET A 282 -6.89 18.05 5.08
CA MET A 282 -6.98 19.29 4.31
C MET A 282 -5.80 20.21 4.57
N GLU A 283 -5.27 20.78 3.49
CA GLU A 283 -4.28 21.83 3.58
C GLU A 283 -4.93 23.21 3.62
N GLN A 284 -4.18 24.21 4.07
CA GLN A 284 -4.67 25.58 4.12
C GLN A 284 -4.52 26.27 2.76
N GLN A 285 -5.50 27.09 2.39
CA GLN A 285 -5.41 27.92 1.20
C GLN A 285 -4.16 28.82 1.25
N GLY A 286 -3.38 28.83 0.17
CA GLY A 286 -2.13 29.58 0.09
C GLY A 286 -0.89 28.80 0.53
N SER A 287 -1.04 27.56 1.01
CA SER A 287 0.09 26.67 1.31
C SER A 287 0.84 26.17 0.06
N GLY A 288 0.18 26.21 -1.11
CA GLY A 288 0.65 25.55 -2.33
C GLY A 288 0.22 24.08 -2.44
N TYR A 289 -0.53 23.57 -1.47
CA TYR A 289 -1.00 22.19 -1.40
C TYR A 289 -2.52 22.14 -1.17
N ILE A 290 -3.15 21.04 -1.60
CA ILE A 290 -4.58 20.79 -1.48
C ILE A 290 -4.89 19.86 -0.31
N LYS A 291 -4.18 18.73 -0.24
CA LYS A 291 -4.36 17.70 0.79
C LYS A 291 -3.05 16.98 1.10
N ASP A 292 -2.96 16.46 2.31
CA ASP A 292 -1.93 15.51 2.73
C ASP A 292 -2.58 14.13 2.86
N TYR A 293 -2.14 13.20 2.00
CA TYR A 293 -2.65 11.85 1.94
C TYR A 293 -1.64 10.85 2.50
N SER A 294 -2.13 9.84 3.21
CA SER A 294 -1.32 8.70 3.61
C SER A 294 -2.09 7.40 3.56
N ALA A 295 -1.36 6.31 3.33
CA ALA A 295 -1.86 4.96 3.39
C ALA A 295 -0.80 4.06 4.05
N GLU A 296 -1.24 3.30 5.05
CA GLU A 296 -0.47 2.23 5.70
C GLU A 296 -1.11 0.90 5.30
N MET A 297 -0.32 -0.06 4.86
CA MET A 297 -0.84 -1.34 4.35
C MET A 297 0.21 -2.44 4.45
N ASN A 298 -0.16 -3.67 4.13
CA ASN A 298 0.82 -4.69 3.77
C ASN A 298 0.41 -5.41 2.48
N THR A 299 1.38 -6.04 1.85
CA THR A 299 1.16 -6.94 0.71
C THR A 299 2.06 -8.16 0.83
N PHE A 300 1.86 -9.13 -0.04
CA PHE A 300 2.65 -10.35 -0.13
C PHE A 300 4.16 -10.06 -0.25
N PHE A 301 4.99 -10.87 0.41
CA PHE A 301 6.43 -10.86 0.21
C PHE A 301 7.02 -12.25 0.44
N ASP A 302 7.85 -12.71 -0.49
CA ASP A 302 8.57 -13.98 -0.38
C ASP A 302 10.06 -13.75 -0.06
N PRO A 303 10.52 -14.03 1.18
CA PRO A 303 11.93 -13.88 1.54
C PRO A 303 12.84 -14.89 0.81
N THR A 304 12.30 -15.94 0.19
CA THR A 304 13.07 -16.90 -0.63
C THR A 304 13.35 -16.36 -2.03
N GLY A 305 12.56 -15.39 -2.51
CA GLY A 305 12.72 -14.78 -3.83
C GLY A 305 12.22 -15.62 -5.00
N LYS A 306 11.49 -16.71 -4.74
CA LYS A 306 10.91 -17.56 -5.79
C LYS A 306 9.76 -16.86 -6.48
N GLU A 307 8.97 -16.12 -5.72
CA GLU A 307 7.85 -15.31 -6.21
C GLU A 307 8.11 -13.83 -5.88
N PRO A 308 8.20 -12.94 -6.87
CA PRO A 308 8.32 -11.51 -6.58
C PRO A 308 7.00 -10.97 -6.01
N THR A 309 7.08 -9.91 -5.22
CA THR A 309 5.92 -9.04 -4.98
C THR A 309 5.71 -8.17 -6.21
N GLU A 310 4.52 -8.20 -6.81
CA GLU A 310 4.22 -7.43 -8.03
C GLU A 310 3.18 -6.34 -7.74
N MET A 311 3.54 -5.10 -8.07
CA MET A 311 2.73 -3.91 -7.85
C MET A 311 2.90 -2.95 -9.03
N TYR A 312 2.06 -1.92 -9.07
CA TYR A 312 2.13 -0.89 -10.10
C TYR A 312 1.88 0.49 -9.50
N PHE A 313 2.61 1.47 -10.02
CA PHE A 313 2.25 2.87 -9.86
C PHE A 313 1.62 3.39 -11.14
N TYR A 314 0.55 4.16 -11.00
CA TYR A 314 0.06 5.02 -12.06
C TYR A 314 0.21 6.48 -11.62
N PHE A 315 0.96 7.25 -12.40
CA PHE A 315 1.19 8.68 -12.16
C PHE A 315 0.73 9.45 -13.37
N GLY A 316 -0.54 9.89 -13.40
CA GLY A 316 -1.12 10.39 -14.64
C GLY A 316 -2.48 11.08 -14.47
N PRO A 317 -3.15 11.42 -15.58
CA PRO A 317 -4.50 11.99 -15.57
C PRO A 317 -5.54 11.02 -14.99
N ASN A 318 -6.60 11.56 -14.38
CA ASN A 318 -7.73 10.80 -13.81
C ASN A 318 -8.53 9.99 -14.84
#